data_AF-A0A3C0G5A4-F1
#
_entry.id   AF-A0A3C0G5A4-F1
#
_cell.length_a   1.000
_cell.length_b   1.000
_cell.length_c   1.000
_cell.angle_alpha   90.00
_cell.angle_beta   90.00
_cell.angle_gamma   90.00
#
_symmetry.space_group_name_H-M   'P 1'
#
loop_
_entity.id
_entity.type
_entity.pdbx_description
1 polymer ?
#
loop_
_entity_poly.entity_id
_entity_poly.type
_entity_poly.pdbx_seq_one_letter_code
_entity_poly.pdbx_strand_id
1 'polypeptide(L)'
;PEMQVDFNVYAYFYPTKSWYKPKICNEVTLLHEQLHFDITELYARKLRVKLANATFTDNVKEEVRKLYRSTIRQLNDFQNKYDAETNYSRNLPVQERWVKEIGEALDH
;
A
#
# COMPACT_ATOMS: atom_id res chain seq x y z
N PRO A 1 -4.84 -7.00 33.72
CA PRO A 1 -5.95 -6.68 32.80
C PRO A 1 -5.40 -6.54 31.38
N GLU A 2 -5.92 -7.34 30.45
CA GLU A 2 -5.56 -7.22 29.03
C GLU A 2 -6.14 -5.91 28.50
N MET A 3 -5.31 -5.09 27.83
CA MET A 3 -5.74 -3.80 27.29
C MET A 3 -6.49 -4.01 25.98
N GLN A 4 -7.77 -3.63 25.94
CA GLN A 4 -8.55 -3.65 24.71
C GLN A 4 -8.27 -2.39 23.88
N VAL A 5 -7.98 -2.56 22.60
CA VAL A 5 -7.61 -1.46 21.69
C VAL A 5 -8.44 -1.56 20.42
N ASP A 6 -9.26 -0.54 20.17
CA ASP A 6 -9.99 -0.38 18.91
C ASP A 6 -9.16 0.45 17.91
N PHE A 7 -9.18 0.05 16.65
CA PHE A 7 -8.42 0.73 15.60
C PHE A 7 -9.17 0.74 14.26
N ASN A 8 -8.91 1.78 13.47
CA ASN A 8 -9.34 1.89 12.09
C ASN A 8 -8.14 2.19 11.21
N VAL A 9 -8.03 1.51 10.06
CA VAL A 9 -6.95 1.70 9.09
C VAL A 9 -7.56 1.93 7.71
N TYR A 10 -7.14 3.02 7.07
CA TYR A 10 -7.62 3.45 5.77
C TYR A 10 -6.45 3.63 4.80
N ALA A 11 -6.66 3.22 3.54
CA ALA A 11 -5.83 3.61 2.42
C ALA A 11 -6.43 4.84 1.74
N TYR A 12 -5.62 5.86 1.49
CA TYR A 12 -6.04 7.08 0.81
C TYR A 12 -5.23 7.30 -0.46
N PHE A 13 -5.91 7.57 -1.56
CA PHE A 13 -5.32 8.04 -2.79
C PHE A 13 -5.52 9.55 -2.92
N TYR A 14 -4.44 10.28 -3.22
CA TYR A 14 -4.50 11.72 -3.44
C TYR A 14 -4.07 12.01 -4.88
N PRO A 15 -5.02 12.12 -5.83
CA PRO A 15 -4.70 12.33 -7.25
C PRO A 15 -3.83 13.56 -7.51
N THR A 16 -3.94 14.59 -6.65
CA THR A 16 -3.15 15.83 -6.74
C THR A 16 -1.69 15.67 -6.31
N LYS A 17 -1.36 14.55 -5.67
CA LYS A 17 0.01 14.17 -5.26
C LYS A 17 0.59 13.06 -6.13
N SER A 18 -0.23 12.42 -6.97
CA SER A 18 0.21 11.51 -8.03
C SER A 18 0.81 12.30 -9.19
N TRP A 19 2.00 11.90 -9.63
CA TRP A 19 2.78 12.64 -10.60
C TRP A 19 2.28 12.34 -12.02
N TYR A 20 1.17 12.97 -12.42
CA TYR A 20 0.70 12.89 -13.80
C TYR A 20 0.66 14.27 -14.45
N LYS A 21 1.07 14.34 -15.72
CA LYS A 21 0.88 15.53 -16.56
C LYS A 21 -0.46 15.34 -17.28
N PRO A 22 -1.52 16.12 -17.00
CA PRO A 22 -2.85 15.90 -17.57
C PRO A 22 -2.88 15.83 -19.10
N LYS A 23 -1.95 16.54 -19.77
CA LYS A 23 -1.81 16.57 -21.23
C LYS A 23 -1.11 15.33 -21.83
N ILE A 24 -0.52 14.48 -21.00
CA ILE A 24 0.29 13.29 -21.40
C ILE A 24 -0.24 12.02 -20.69
N CYS A 25 -1.23 12.18 -19.82
CA CYS A 25 -1.86 11.07 -19.11
C CYS A 25 -2.64 10.22 -20.10
N ASN A 26 -2.29 8.93 -20.17
CA ASN A 26 -2.98 7.92 -20.95
C ASN A 26 -3.40 6.77 -20.03
N GLU A 27 -4.12 5.80 -20.58
CA GLU A 27 -4.63 4.64 -19.84
C GLU A 27 -3.52 3.86 -19.13
N VAL A 28 -2.32 3.78 -19.71
CA VAL A 28 -1.17 3.08 -19.10
C VAL A 28 -0.69 3.79 -17.84
N THR A 29 -0.58 5.13 -17.87
CA THR A 29 -0.22 5.91 -16.68
C THR A 29 -1.31 5.85 -15.61
N LEU A 30 -2.59 5.88 -15.99
CA LEU A 30 -3.69 5.74 -15.03
C LEU A 30 -3.69 4.38 -14.34
N LEU A 31 -3.47 3.30 -15.10
CA LEU A 31 -3.34 1.96 -14.56
C LEU A 31 -2.16 1.84 -13.58
N HIS A 32 -1.07 2.56 -13.86
CA HIS A 32 0.10 2.58 -12.99
C HIS A 32 -0.21 3.21 -11.62
N GLU A 33 -0.85 4.38 -11.63
CA GLU A 33 -1.27 5.07 -10.41
C GLU A 33 -2.34 4.30 -9.64
N GLN A 34 -3.27 3.63 -10.34
CA GLN A 34 -4.25 2.75 -9.73
C GLN A 34 -3.58 1.61 -8.97
N LEU A 35 -2.54 0.99 -9.55
CA LEU A 35 -1.87 -0.11 -8.87
C LEU A 35 -1.10 0.32 -7.62
N HIS A 36 -0.54 1.54 -7.60
CA HIS A 36 0.03 2.11 -6.37
C HIS A 36 -1.01 2.22 -5.24
N PHE A 37 -2.25 2.57 -5.58
CA PHE A 37 -3.35 2.58 -4.61
C PHE A 37 -3.70 1.15 -4.14
N ASP A 38 -3.80 0.20 -5.05
CA ASP A 38 -4.11 -1.19 -4.72
C ASP A 38 -3.03 -1.82 -3.82
N ILE A 39 -1.76 -1.52 -4.10
CA ILE A 39 -0.62 -1.86 -3.22
C ILE A 39 -0.80 -1.22 -1.84
N THR A 40 -1.19 0.05 -1.77
CA THR A 40 -1.44 0.74 -0.50
C THR A 40 -2.54 0.07 0.31
N GLU A 41 -3.66 -0.32 -0.31
CA GLU A 41 -4.74 -1.07 0.36
C GLU A 41 -4.28 -2.45 0.81
N LEU A 42 -3.48 -3.17 0.02
CA LEU A 42 -2.91 -4.46 0.44
C LEU A 42 -2.08 -4.30 1.73
N TYR A 43 -1.29 -3.25 1.84
CA TYR A 43 -0.53 -2.95 3.06
C TYR A 43 -1.39 -2.43 4.20
N ALA A 44 -2.51 -1.75 3.92
CA ALA A 44 -3.51 -1.41 4.93
C ALA A 44 -4.14 -2.68 5.53
N ARG A 45 -4.51 -3.68 4.72
CA ARG A 45 -4.98 -5.00 5.19
C ARG A 45 -3.93 -5.70 6.06
N LYS A 46 -2.67 -5.72 5.61
CA LYS A 46 -1.56 -6.26 6.42
C LYS A 46 -1.43 -5.55 7.78
N LEU A 47 -1.61 -4.23 7.85
CA LEU A 47 -1.58 -3.51 9.11
C LEU A 47 -2.77 -3.87 10.00
N ARG A 48 -3.99 -3.99 9.45
CA ARG A 48 -5.18 -4.43 10.19
C ARG A 48 -4.94 -5.79 10.85
N VAL A 49 -4.39 -6.76 10.11
CA VAL A 49 -4.04 -8.09 10.64
C VAL A 49 -2.96 -8.00 11.73
N LYS A 50 -1.91 -7.19 11.53
CA LYS A 50 -0.86 -7.00 12.55
C LYS A 50 -1.41 -6.39 13.85
N LEU A 51 -2.31 -5.41 13.75
CA LEU A 51 -2.93 -4.78 14.91
C LEU A 51 -3.91 -5.72 15.61
N ALA A 52 -4.71 -6.49 14.85
CA ALA A 52 -5.67 -7.44 15.41
C ALA A 52 -5.02 -8.59 16.20
N ASN A 53 -3.80 -8.99 15.81
CA ASN A 53 -3.06 -10.08 16.45
C ASN A 53 -2.00 -9.60 17.47
N ALA A 54 -1.92 -8.30 17.73
CA ALA A 54 -0.98 -7.75 18.70
C ALA A 54 -1.59 -7.74 20.11
N THR A 55 -0.77 -8.05 21.10
CA THR A 55 -1.08 -7.77 22.51
C THR A 55 -0.45 -6.44 22.89
N PHE A 56 -1.24 -5.54 23.46
CA PHE A 56 -0.78 -4.20 23.83
C PHE A 56 -0.53 -4.07 25.33
N THR A 57 0.47 -3.27 25.67
CA THR A 57 0.78 -2.85 27.04
C THR A 57 0.22 -1.45 27.30
N ASP A 58 0.50 -0.90 28.48
CA ASP A 58 0.25 0.51 28.79
C ASP A 58 0.97 1.48 27.83
N ASN A 59 1.98 1.00 27.08
CA ASN A 59 2.67 1.74 26.03
C ASN A 59 2.06 1.56 24.62
N VAL A 60 0.75 1.29 24.52
CA VAL A 60 0.01 1.06 23.27
C VAL A 60 0.37 2.03 22.13
N LYS A 61 0.59 3.32 22.43
CA LYS A 61 0.86 4.33 21.41
C LYS A 61 2.17 4.06 20.67
N GLU A 62 3.22 3.68 21.39
CA GLU A 62 4.51 3.37 20.77
C GLU A 62 4.50 2.02 20.08
N GLU A 63 3.77 1.04 20.61
CA GLU A 63 3.59 -0.26 19.99
C GLU A 63 2.87 -0.16 18.64
N VAL A 64 1.74 0.57 18.60
CA VAL A 64 1.01 0.88 17.37
C VAL A 64 1.90 1.65 16.39
N ARG A 65 2.65 2.65 16.86
CA ARG A 65 3.61 3.40 16.01
C ARG A 65 4.68 2.52 15.41
N LYS A 66 5.19 1.53 16.15
CA LYS A 66 6.20 0.59 15.66
C LYS A 66 5.63 -0.28 14.54
N LEU A 67 4.42 -0.84 14.73
CA LEU A 67 3.73 -1.64 13.71
C LEU A 67 3.45 -0.81 12.46
N TYR A 68 2.95 0.42 12.63
CA TYR A 68 2.73 1.36 11.55
C TYR A 68 4.01 1.68 10.78
N ARG A 69 5.08 2.14 11.46
CA ARG A 69 6.36 2.50 10.81
C ARG A 69 6.98 1.32 10.06
N SER A 70 6.89 0.11 10.62
CA SER A 70 7.38 -1.10 9.93
C SER A 70 6.59 -1.36 8.64
N THR A 71 5.27 -1.19 8.68
CA THR A 71 4.39 -1.44 7.53
C THR A 71 4.56 -0.37 6.45
N ILE A 72 4.71 0.90 6.82
CA ILE A 72 4.99 1.99 5.88
C ILE A 72 6.35 1.81 5.21
N ARG A 73 7.38 1.36 5.93
CA ARG A 73 8.67 1.04 5.32
C ARG A 73 8.52 -0.06 4.26
N GLN A 74 7.85 -1.16 4.60
CA GLN A 74 7.62 -2.25 3.66
C GLN A 74 6.76 -1.84 2.46
N LEU A 75 5.77 -0.96 2.66
CA LEU A 75 4.97 -0.38 1.58
C LEU A 75 5.85 0.44 0.63
N ASN A 76 6.68 1.33 1.17
CA ASN A 76 7.57 2.16 0.36
C ASN A 76 8.57 1.30 -0.44
N ASP A 77 9.17 0.30 0.19
CA ASP A 77 10.10 -0.60 -0.49
C ASP A 77 9.42 -1.35 -1.65
N PHE A 78 8.15 -1.75 -1.46
CA PHE A 78 7.37 -2.46 -2.46
C PHE A 78 6.89 -1.57 -3.61
N GLN A 79 6.45 -0.33 -3.33
CA GLN A 79 6.13 0.66 -4.36
C GLN A 79 7.37 1.03 -5.19
N ASN A 80 8.52 1.24 -4.55
CA ASN A 80 9.78 1.52 -5.25
C ASN A 80 10.18 0.35 -6.18
N LYS A 81 9.96 -0.89 -5.73
CA LYS A 81 10.19 -2.08 -6.55
C LYS A 81 9.27 -2.09 -7.77
N TYR A 82 7.97 -1.81 -7.58
CA TYR A 82 7.01 -1.73 -8.67
C TYR A 82 7.38 -0.64 -9.70
N ASP A 83 7.74 0.56 -9.23
CA ASP A 83 8.21 1.65 -10.08
C ASP A 83 9.44 1.25 -10.90
N ALA A 84 10.44 0.66 -10.25
CA ALA A 84 11.67 0.25 -10.91
C ALA A 84 11.44 -0.84 -11.96
N GLU A 85 10.66 -1.88 -11.63
CA GLU A 85 10.42 -3.02 -12.52
C GLU A 85 9.56 -2.64 -13.74
N THR A 86 8.59 -1.74 -13.57
CA THR A 86 7.77 -1.23 -14.68
C THR A 86 8.47 -0.13 -15.47
N ASN A 87 9.69 0.27 -15.08
CA ASN A 87 10.38 1.44 -15.62
C ASN A 87 9.48 2.70 -15.60
N TYR A 88 8.83 2.92 -14.45
CA TYR A 88 7.85 3.98 -14.21
C TYR A 88 6.78 4.01 -15.31
N SER A 89 6.01 2.93 -15.45
CA SER A 89 4.95 2.69 -16.45
C SER A 89 5.37 2.43 -17.91
N ARG A 90 6.67 2.44 -18.24
CA ARG A 90 7.14 2.24 -19.62
C ARG A 90 7.18 0.79 -20.08
N ASN A 91 7.16 -0.17 -19.14
CA ASN A 91 7.18 -1.60 -19.42
C ASN A 91 5.81 -2.22 -19.16
N LEU A 92 4.93 -2.15 -20.18
CA LEU A 92 3.55 -2.62 -20.08
C LEU A 92 3.42 -4.11 -19.73
N PRO A 93 4.17 -5.05 -20.34
CA PRO A 93 4.08 -6.46 -19.96
C PRO A 93 4.40 -6.73 -18.48
N VAL A 94 5.37 -6.01 -17.91
CA VAL A 94 5.68 -6.14 -16.47
C VAL A 94 4.58 -5.52 -15.63
N GLN A 95 4.02 -4.37 -16.04
CA GLN A 95 2.89 -3.75 -15.35
C GLN A 95 1.66 -4.68 -15.31
N GLU A 96 1.33 -5.35 -16.41
CA GLU A 96 0.21 -6.32 -16.47
C GLU A 96 0.42 -7.50 -15.52
N ARG A 97 1.66 -8.03 -15.42
CA ARG A 97 1.99 -9.08 -14.44
C ARG A 97 1.73 -8.58 -13.01
N TRP A 98 2.20 -7.39 -12.68
CA TRP A 98 1.98 -6.78 -11.37
C TRP A 98 0.50 -6.56 -11.07
N VAL A 99 -0.29 -6.09 -12.04
CA VAL A 99 -1.76 -5.94 -11.89
C VAL A 99 -2.40 -7.26 -11.52
N LYS A 100 -2.04 -8.34 -12.22
CA LYS A 100 -2.55 -9.68 -11.93
C LYS A 100 -2.15 -10.15 -10.52
N GLU A 101 -0.87 -10.06 -10.17
CA GLU A 101 -0.35 -10.51 -8.87
C GLU A 101 -0.99 -9.77 -7.69
N ILE A 102 -1.19 -8.46 -7.81
CA ILE A 102 -1.82 -7.65 -6.74
C ILE A 102 -3.33 -7.88 -6.68
N GLY A 103 -4.00 -8.05 -7.83
CA GLY A 103 -5.41 -8.42 -7.88
C GLY A 103 -5.66 -9.74 -7.14
N GLU A 104 -4.90 -10.79 -7.45
CA GLU A 104 -4.97 -12.08 -6.76
C GLU A 104 -4.71 -11.95 -5.25
N ALA A 105 -3.79 -11.06 -4.84
CA ALA A 105 -3.52 -10.80 -3.43
C ALA A 105 -4.62 -10.00 -2.70
N LEU A 106 -5.51 -9.31 -3.42
CA LEU A 106 -6.63 -8.53 -2.87
C LEU A 106 -7.96 -9.28 -2.89
N ASP A 107 -8.09 -10.34 -3.68
CA ASP A 107 -9.27 -11.20 -3.73
C ASP A 107 -9.31 -12.24 -2.58
N HIS A 108 -8.21 -12.36 -1.83
CA HIS A 108 -8.05 -13.22 -0.64
C HIS A 108 -7.84 -12.40 0.64
#